data_AF-A0AAV4JQB9-F1
#
_entry.id   AF-A0AAV4JQB9-F1
#
_cell.length_a   1.000
_cell.length_b   1.000
_cell.length_c   1.000
_cell.angle_alpha   90.00
_cell.angle_beta   90.00
_cell.angle_gamma   90.00
#
_symmetry.space_group_name_H-M   'P 1'
#
loop_
_entity.id
_entity.type
_entity.pdbx_description
1 polymer ?
#
loop_
_entity_poly.entity_id
_entity_poly.type
_entity_poly.pdbx_seq_one_letter_code
_entity_poly.pdbx_strand_id
1 'polypeptide(L)'
;MVQKKIQTFEMRCYRRLLKIPWTEKKTNKEIIQMADVGERLLRQVMKRKLRYPRHMMRGSSGPLIQLSLEGKIEGKRGQGRPRRNWMDDVKERSGSTSYGDTKRKAQNIEEWRDMVANLRTEDST
;
A
#
# COMPACT_ATOMS: atom_id res chain seq x y z
N MET A 1 -3.98 -11.08 -0.59
CA MET A 1 -4.73 -11.60 0.59
C MET A 1 -5.18 -10.49 1.54
N VAL A 2 -4.34 -9.50 1.87
CA VAL A 2 -4.71 -8.37 2.76
C VAL A 2 -5.72 -7.40 2.11
N GLN A 3 -5.58 -7.12 0.82
CA GLN A 3 -6.47 -6.20 0.08
C GLN A 3 -7.95 -6.58 0.20
N LYS A 4 -8.30 -7.85 -0.03
CA LYS A 4 -9.69 -8.33 0.08
C LYS A 4 -10.24 -8.10 1.49
N LYS A 5 -9.44 -8.36 2.54
CA LYS A 5 -9.84 -8.15 3.94
C LYS A 5 -10.11 -6.67 4.24
N ILE A 6 -9.28 -5.76 3.72
CA ILE A 6 -9.49 -4.30 3.87
C ILE A 6 -10.76 -3.87 3.15
N GLN A 7 -11.00 -4.35 1.93
CA GLN A 7 -12.23 -4.03 1.19
C GLN A 7 -13.47 -4.58 1.91
N THR A 8 -13.44 -5.81 2.44
CA THR A 8 -14.54 -6.36 3.26
C THR A 8 -14.78 -5.51 4.51
N PHE A 9 -13.70 -5.05 5.16
CA PHE A 9 -13.79 -4.16 6.32
C PHE A 9 -14.44 -2.82 5.97
N GLU A 10 -14.00 -2.15 4.89
CA GLU A 10 -14.62 -0.92 4.36
C GLU A 10 -16.14 -1.10 4.18
N MET A 11 -16.54 -2.18 3.48
CA MET A 11 -17.95 -2.45 3.22
C MET A 11 -18.77 -2.68 4.49
N ARG A 12 -18.17 -3.32 5.51
CA ARG A 12 -18.81 -3.53 6.82
C ARG A 12 -18.97 -2.20 7.56
N CYS A 13 -17.98 -1.32 7.49
CA CYS A 13 -18.04 0.03 8.07
C CYS A 13 -19.13 0.87 7.40
N TYR A 14 -19.18 0.93 6.06
CA TYR A 14 -20.18 1.72 5.34
C TYR A 14 -21.61 1.24 5.61
N ARG A 15 -21.85 -0.08 5.61
CA ARG A 15 -23.18 -0.62 5.94
C ARG A 15 -23.63 -0.23 7.35
N ARG A 16 -22.72 -0.23 8.32
CA ARG A 16 -23.02 0.20 9.70
C ARG A 16 -23.25 1.70 9.81
N LEU A 17 -22.43 2.51 9.14
CA LEU A 17 -22.53 3.98 9.16
C LEU A 17 -23.85 4.45 8.54
N LEU A 18 -24.21 3.87 7.39
CA LEU A 18 -25.44 4.16 6.65
C LEU A 18 -26.67 3.42 7.20
N LYS A 19 -26.51 2.61 8.25
CA LYS A 19 -27.58 1.81 8.88
C LYS A 19 -28.38 0.94 7.89
N ILE A 20 -27.70 0.38 6.87
CA ILE A 20 -28.34 -0.42 5.82
C ILE A 20 -28.64 -1.82 6.36
N PRO A 21 -29.92 -2.25 6.42
CA PRO A 21 -30.27 -3.61 6.79
C PRO A 21 -29.88 -4.59 5.68
N TRP A 22 -29.64 -5.85 6.06
CA TRP A 22 -29.26 -6.89 5.09
C TRP A 22 -30.39 -7.22 4.10
N THR A 23 -31.65 -6.94 4.48
CA THR A 23 -32.85 -7.18 3.67
C THR A 23 -32.92 -6.31 2.42
N GLU A 24 -32.28 -5.15 2.44
CA GLU A 24 -32.27 -4.21 1.32
C GLU A 24 -31.44 -4.73 0.13
N LYS A 25 -30.64 -5.78 0.33
CA LYS A 25 -29.82 -6.46 -0.70
C LYS A 25 -29.01 -5.52 -1.61
N LYS A 26 -28.59 -4.36 -1.09
CA LYS A 26 -27.81 -3.37 -1.84
C LYS A 26 -26.45 -3.90 -2.29
N THR A 27 -26.11 -3.57 -3.53
CA THR A 27 -24.85 -3.91 -4.17
C THR A 27 -23.71 -3.11 -3.53
N ASN A 28 -22.50 -3.66 -3.52
CA ASN A 28 -21.33 -2.94 -2.97
C ASN A 28 -21.05 -1.62 -3.70
N LYS A 29 -21.34 -1.53 -5.01
CA LYS A 29 -21.19 -0.30 -5.80
C LYS A 29 -22.12 0.81 -5.29
N GLU A 30 -23.39 0.49 -5.06
CA GLU A 30 -24.40 1.45 -4.57
C GLU A 30 -24.06 1.96 -3.17
N ILE A 31 -23.58 1.08 -2.29
CA ILE A 31 -23.20 1.47 -0.93
C ILE A 31 -22.00 2.42 -0.95
N ILE A 32 -21.04 2.21 -1.86
CA ILE A 32 -19.91 3.12 -2.03
C ILE A 32 -20.38 4.48 -2.54
N GLN A 33 -21.31 4.51 -3.50
CA GLN A 33 -21.90 5.75 -4.01
C GLN A 33 -22.69 6.50 -2.93
N MET A 34 -23.46 5.80 -2.10
CA MET A 34 -24.21 6.38 -0.98
C MET A 34 -23.31 6.90 0.14
N ALA A 35 -22.15 6.27 0.35
CA ALA A 35 -21.20 6.70 1.36
C ALA A 35 -20.45 7.98 0.97
N ASP A 36 -20.50 8.39 -0.30
CA ASP A 36 -19.86 9.59 -0.86
C ASP A 36 -18.41 9.79 -0.38
N VAL A 37 -17.62 8.71 -0.41
CA VAL A 37 -16.25 8.73 0.12
C VAL A 37 -15.27 9.09 -0.99
N GLY A 38 -14.61 10.24 -0.85
CA GLY A 38 -13.66 10.74 -1.86
C GLY A 38 -12.42 9.85 -2.10
N GLU A 39 -11.90 9.16 -1.08
CA GLU A 39 -10.76 8.22 -1.26
C GLU A 39 -10.94 6.96 -0.41
N ARG A 40 -10.83 5.78 -1.04
CA ARG A 40 -10.94 4.48 -0.37
C ARG A 40 -9.81 4.26 0.64
N LEU A 41 -10.11 3.63 1.78
CA LEU A 41 -9.15 3.32 2.84
C LEU A 41 -7.97 2.48 2.31
N LEU A 42 -8.23 1.51 1.45
CA LEU A 42 -7.18 0.71 0.81
C LEU A 42 -6.14 1.59 0.11
N ARG A 43 -6.59 2.61 -0.63
CA ARG A 43 -5.72 3.55 -1.35
C ARG A 43 -4.93 4.42 -0.39
N GLN A 44 -5.57 4.92 0.68
CA GLN A 44 -4.85 5.69 1.71
C GLN A 44 -3.75 4.86 2.39
N VAL A 45 -4.04 3.60 2.71
CA VAL A 45 -3.06 2.68 3.28
C VAL A 45 -1.90 2.45 2.31
N MET A 46 -2.18 2.23 1.03
CA MET A 46 -1.15 2.06 -0.01
C MET A 46 -0.29 3.32 -0.16
N LYS A 47 -0.91 4.50 -0.22
CA LYS A 47 -0.22 5.79 -0.31
C LYS A 47 0.73 6.01 0.87
N ARG A 48 0.26 5.73 2.09
CA ARG A 48 1.09 5.80 3.31
C ARG A 48 2.24 4.79 3.25
N LYS A 49 1.96 3.56 2.82
CA LYS A 49 2.97 2.51 2.64
C LYS A 49 4.04 2.85 1.61
N LEU A 50 3.74 3.64 0.58
CA LEU A 50 4.70 4.06 -0.45
C LEU A 50 5.40 5.38 -0.13
N ARG A 51 4.83 6.22 0.74
CA ARG A 51 5.48 7.46 1.19
C ARG A 51 6.67 7.18 2.10
N TYR A 52 6.54 6.19 2.98
CA TYR A 52 7.57 5.86 3.98
C TYR A 52 8.89 5.29 3.40
N PRO A 53 8.90 4.31 2.48
CA PRO A 53 10.13 3.74 1.93
C PRO A 53 10.97 4.80 1.22
N ARG A 54 10.33 5.75 0.53
CA ARG A 54 11.02 6.87 -0.07
C ARG A 54 11.74 7.75 0.97
N HIS A 55 11.09 8.06 2.09
CA HIS A 55 11.73 8.80 3.18
C HIS A 55 12.92 8.02 3.77
N MET A 56 12.79 6.70 3.90
CA MET A 56 13.88 5.85 4.37
C MET A 56 15.07 5.82 3.40
N MET A 57 14.81 5.65 2.10
CA MET A 57 15.83 5.54 1.06
C MET A 57 16.62 6.84 0.83
N ARG A 58 16.10 7.98 1.31
CA ARG A 58 16.78 9.28 1.29
C ARG A 58 17.76 9.48 2.45
N GLY A 59 17.85 8.55 3.41
CA GLY A 59 18.72 8.67 4.58
C GLY A 59 18.21 9.62 5.66
N SER A 60 17.07 10.29 5.43
CA SER A 60 16.45 11.22 6.38
C SER A 60 15.85 10.53 7.63
N SER A 61 15.73 9.20 7.62
CA SER A 61 15.21 8.39 8.73
C SER A 61 16.29 7.97 9.75
N GLY A 62 17.53 8.42 9.57
CA GLY A 62 18.67 8.13 10.46
C GLY A 62 19.51 6.91 10.06
N PRO A 63 20.75 6.83 10.59
CA PRO A 63 21.77 5.86 10.17
C PRO A 63 21.40 4.41 10.48
N LEU A 64 20.69 4.17 11.60
CA LEU A 64 20.26 2.81 11.98
C LEU A 64 19.26 2.20 10.99
N ILE A 65 18.32 3.00 10.52
CA ILE A 65 17.29 2.55 9.57
C ILE A 65 17.93 2.29 8.21
N GLN A 66 18.86 3.14 7.77
CA GLN A 66 19.62 2.93 6.55
C GLN A 66 20.49 1.67 6.63
N LEU A 67 21.20 1.46 7.75
CA LEU A 67 21.98 0.26 8.00
C LEU A 67 21.11 -1.00 8.05
N SER A 68 19.90 -0.92 8.59
CA SER A 68 18.96 -2.05 8.61
C SER A 68 18.40 -2.37 7.21
N LEU A 69 18.30 -1.36 6.34
CA LEU A 69 17.78 -1.50 4.98
C LEU A 69 18.84 -2.02 4.01
N GLU A 70 20.08 -1.55 4.15
CA GLU A 70 21.24 -1.89 3.31
C GLU A 70 22.04 -3.07 3.86
N GLY A 71 21.92 -3.32 5.17
CA GLY A 71 22.56 -4.42 5.88
C GLY A 71 22.05 -5.75 5.36
N LYS A 72 22.87 -6.39 4.55
CA LYS A 72 22.68 -7.80 4.19
C LYS A 72 23.06 -8.62 5.42
N ILE A 73 22.07 -9.06 6.19
CA ILE A 73 22.30 -10.01 7.28
C ILE A 73 22.68 -11.34 6.62
N GLU A 74 23.90 -11.80 6.86
CA GLU A 74 24.34 -13.12 6.42
C GLU A 74 23.58 -14.19 7.21
N GLY A 75 22.91 -15.09 6.50
CA GLY A 75 22.13 -16.18 7.11
C GLY A 75 20.90 -16.58 6.31
N LYS A 76 20.44 -17.80 6.51
CA LYS A 76 19.17 -18.28 5.95
C LYS A 76 18.01 -17.70 6.78
N ARG A 77 16.92 -17.32 6.11
CA ARG A 77 15.70 -16.89 6.81
C ARG A 77 15.17 -18.04 7.67
N GLY A 78 14.87 -17.76 8.94
CA GLY A 78 14.28 -18.73 9.85
C GLY A 78 12.96 -19.29 9.34
N GLN A 79 12.70 -20.57 9.66
CA GLN A 79 11.46 -21.26 9.32
C GLN A 79 10.25 -20.56 9.97
N GLY A 80 9.14 -20.44 9.24
CA GLY A 80 7.92 -19.78 9.70
C GLY A 80 7.85 -18.26 9.45
N ARG A 81 8.94 -17.60 9.05
CA ARG A 81 8.90 -16.17 8.67
C ARG A 81 8.08 -15.98 7.39
N PRO A 82 7.25 -14.91 7.28
CA PRO A 82 6.51 -14.61 6.06
C PRO A 82 7.41 -14.59 4.82
N ARG A 83 6.98 -15.26 3.75
CA ARG A 83 7.72 -15.33 2.49
C ARG A 83 7.92 -13.95 1.85
N ARG A 84 6.86 -13.13 1.86
CA ARG A 84 6.91 -11.73 1.43
C ARG A 84 7.27 -10.83 2.60
N ASN A 85 8.27 -9.98 2.37
CA ASN A 85 8.60 -8.88 3.27
C ASN A 85 8.05 -7.56 2.72
N TRP A 86 8.12 -6.50 3.52
CA TRP A 86 7.69 -5.17 3.10
C TRP A 86 8.43 -4.63 1.87
N MET A 87 9.72 -4.94 1.71
CA MET A 87 10.50 -4.52 0.54
C MET A 87 10.09 -5.25 -0.75
N ASP A 88 9.62 -6.49 -0.64
CA ASP A 88 9.06 -7.25 -1.76
C ASP A 88 7.74 -6.63 -2.20
N ASP A 89 6.90 -6.19 -1.27
CA ASP A 89 5.67 -5.43 -1.57
C ASP A 89 6.00 -4.07 -2.24
N VAL A 90 7.04 -3.37 -1.77
CA VAL A 90 7.47 -2.08 -2.36
C VAL A 90 8.02 -2.27 -3.77
N LYS A 91 8.86 -3.29 -3.99
CA LYS A 91 9.42 -3.65 -5.31
C LYS A 91 8.34 -4.03 -6.32
N GLU A 92 7.39 -4.87 -5.92
CA GLU A 92 6.25 -5.26 -6.75
C GLU A 92 5.44 -4.03 -7.16
N ARG A 93 5.17 -3.12 -6.23
CA ARG A 93 4.39 -1.92 -6.52
C ARG A 93 5.14 -0.85 -7.30
N SER A 94 6.46 -0.80 -7.17
CA SER A 94 7.29 0.11 -7.94
C SER A 94 7.65 -0.42 -9.33
N GLY A 95 7.21 -1.63 -9.68
CA GLY A 95 7.62 -2.30 -10.91
C GLY A 95 9.13 -2.45 -11.01
N SER A 96 9.80 -2.73 -9.88
CA SER A 96 11.25 -2.84 -9.80
C SER A 96 11.66 -4.25 -9.41
N THR A 97 12.59 -4.84 -10.17
CA THR A 97 13.10 -6.19 -9.89
C THR A 97 14.13 -6.19 -8.76
N SER A 98 14.88 -5.09 -8.61
CA SER A 98 15.98 -4.95 -7.64
C SER A 98 15.75 -3.83 -6.61
N TYR A 99 16.42 -3.98 -5.45
CA TYR A 99 16.50 -2.91 -4.44
C TYR A 99 17.19 -1.66 -5.00
N GLY A 100 18.26 -1.82 -5.78
CA GLY A 100 18.98 -0.70 -6.38
C GLY A 100 18.11 0.14 -7.29
N ASP A 101 17.30 -0.50 -8.14
CA ASP A 101 16.34 0.18 -9.01
C ASP A 101 15.25 0.90 -8.21
N THR A 102 14.77 0.27 -7.14
CA THR A 102 13.78 0.87 -6.24
C THR A 102 14.35 2.11 -5.56
N LYS A 103 15.61 2.06 -5.11
CA LYS A 103 16.32 3.19 -4.49
C LYS A 103 16.53 4.34 -5.48
N ARG A 104 16.93 4.04 -6.73
CA ARG A 104 17.08 5.03 -7.80
C ARG A 104 15.76 5.73 -8.13
N LYS A 105 14.67 4.96 -8.30
CA LYS A 105 13.32 5.53 -8.50
C LYS A 105 12.85 6.35 -7.30
N ALA A 106 13.16 5.93 -6.07
CA ALA A 106 12.80 6.68 -4.86
C ALA A 106 13.57 8.00 -4.70
N GLN A 107 14.76 8.11 -5.29
CA GLN A 107 15.52 9.36 -5.35
C GLN A 107 14.86 10.36 -6.32
N ASN A 108 14.32 9.88 -7.45
CA ASN A 108 13.52 10.70 -8.37
C ASN A 108 12.13 11.04 -7.77
N ILE A 109 11.94 12.29 -7.37
CA ILE A 109 10.70 12.75 -6.72
C ILE A 109 9.49 12.70 -7.65
N GLU A 110 9.69 12.95 -8.93
CA GLU A 110 8.64 13.04 -9.95
C GLU A 110 8.16 11.64 -10.30
N GLU A 111 9.06 10.74 -10.71
CA GLU A 111 8.71 9.35 -10.99
C GLU A 111 8.03 8.65 -9.81
N TRP A 112 8.49 8.90 -8.57
CA TRP A 112 7.86 8.31 -7.39
C TRP A 112 6.49 8.93 -7.09
N ARG A 113 6.33 10.24 -7.32
CA ARG A 113 5.05 10.92 -7.15
C ARG A 113 4.05 10.47 -8.21
N ASP A 114 4.48 10.32 -9.45
CA ASP A 114 3.67 9.86 -10.57
C ASP A 114 3.25 8.42 -10.36
N MET A 115 4.14 7.55 -9.89
CA MET A 115 3.79 6.19 -9.50
C MET A 115 2.74 6.16 -8.37
N VAL A 116 2.89 7.00 -7.35
CA VAL A 116 1.89 7.12 -6.27
C VAL A 116 0.60 7.77 -6.76
N ALA A 117 0.66 8.64 -7.76
CA ALA A 117 -0.48 9.31 -8.38
C ALA A 117 -1.21 8.40 -9.38
N ASN A 118 -0.53 7.47 -10.06
CA ASN A 118 -1.14 6.50 -10.97
C ASN A 118 -2.00 5.48 -10.21
N LEU A 119 -1.71 5.23 -8.93
CA LEU A 119 -2.63 4.51 -8.04
C LEU A 119 -3.99 5.24 -7.82
N ARG A 120 -4.10 6.50 -8.25
CA ARG A 120 -5.34 7.29 -8.22
C ARG A 120 -6.26 6.94 -9.39
N THR A 121 -5.75 6.50 -10.54
CA THR A 121 -6.51 6.38 -11.80
C THR A 121 -6.99 4.96 -12.13
N GLU A 122 -6.35 3.91 -11.60
CA GLU A 122 -6.55 2.51 -12.01
C GLU A 122 -7.93 1.87 -11.73
N ASP A 123 -8.84 2.48 -10.96
CA ASP A 123 -10.19 1.91 -10.70
C ASP A 123 -11.33 2.73 -11.36
N SER A 124 -11.02 3.58 -12.36
CA SER A 124 -12.05 4.34 -13.11
C SER A 124 -12.71 3.51 -14.23
N THR A 125 -12.57 2.18 -14.19
CA THR A 125 -13.13 1.25 -15.19
C THR A 125 -13.67 0.01 -14.49
#